data_AF-A0A945VJ65-F1
#
_entry.id   AF-A0A945VJ65-F1
#
_cell.length_a   1.000
_cell.length_b   1.000
_cell.length_c   1.000
_cell.angle_alpha   90.00
_cell.angle_beta   90.00
_cell.angle_gamma   90.00
#
_symmetry.space_group_name_H-M   'P 1'
#
loop_
_entity.id
_entity.type
_entity.pdbx_description
1 polymer ?
#
loop_
_entity_poly.entity_id
_entity_poly.type
_entity_poly.pdbx_seq_one_letter_code
_entity_poly.pdbx_strand_id
1 'polypeptide(L)'
;MIKYPELKTEYLKKGYSIHRNVISNSIVEDIQKHIKFLLECFPKTRPESFHHDMLVNDPFIHHILDQKKIKEISKFYLGPNISLFGAHYIAKRPFDGKPVGWHQDGSYWPLKPMNVISLWIAGSHSNKKNGCMRVIPGSQNKKLIPPSKMEKLDQEEYVLDLGIKKSDIKSNTAQNIELSPGDMSIHNPNIIHGSNPNLSSHWRIGLTLRIIPSTTFVDREKWKCIHIAGKKDRAIKNNYVEKPIFNKEKHMEFDGCEKYS
;
A
#
# COMPACT_ATOMS: atom_id res chain seq x y z
N MET A 1 -16.56 12.80 14.38
CA MET A 1 -15.35 12.14 13.80
C MET A 1 -14.95 11.01 14.72
N ILE A 2 -14.75 9.79 14.20
CA ILE A 2 -14.28 8.62 14.97
C ILE A 2 -12.84 8.91 15.44
N LYS A 3 -12.52 8.61 16.71
CA LYS A 3 -11.20 8.89 17.28
C LYS A 3 -10.23 7.74 16.97
N TYR A 4 -8.92 8.02 16.90
CA TYR A 4 -7.90 6.98 16.60
C TYR A 4 -7.96 5.72 17.49
N PRO A 5 -8.24 5.79 18.81
CA PRO A 5 -8.37 4.59 19.64
C PRO A 5 -9.48 3.64 19.18
N GLU A 6 -10.62 4.17 18.72
CA GLU A 6 -11.73 3.38 18.20
C GLU A 6 -11.31 2.68 16.89
N LEU A 7 -10.66 3.41 15.98
CA LEU A 7 -10.14 2.86 14.72
C LEU A 7 -9.07 1.78 14.95
N LYS A 8 -8.20 1.94 15.95
CA LYS A 8 -7.23 0.90 16.31
C LYS A 8 -7.90 -0.33 16.92
N THR A 9 -8.98 -0.14 17.68
CA THR A 9 -9.80 -1.25 18.18
C THR A 9 -10.46 -2.01 17.02
N GLU A 10 -10.99 -1.30 16.02
CA GLU A 10 -11.50 -1.92 14.80
C GLU A 10 -10.42 -2.69 14.05
N TYR A 11 -9.24 -2.09 13.89
CA TYR A 11 -8.10 -2.74 13.25
C TYR A 11 -7.70 -4.04 13.94
N LEU A 12 -7.60 -4.05 15.28
CA LEU A 12 -7.25 -5.24 16.04
C LEU A 12 -8.32 -6.34 15.91
N LYS A 13 -9.60 -5.95 15.95
CA LYS A 13 -10.73 -6.89 15.86
C LYS A 13 -10.93 -7.45 14.45
N LYS A 14 -10.98 -6.57 13.45
CA LYS A 14 -11.37 -6.89 12.06
C LYS A 14 -10.17 -7.12 11.13
N GLY A 15 -8.98 -6.69 11.52
CA GLY A 15 -7.77 -6.73 10.69
C GLY A 15 -7.62 -5.51 9.76
N TYR A 16 -8.54 -4.55 9.83
CA TYR A 16 -8.48 -3.33 9.05
C TYR A 16 -9.26 -2.18 9.72
N SER A 17 -8.98 -0.94 9.30
CA SER A 17 -9.73 0.27 9.71
C SER A 17 -9.70 1.32 8.60
N ILE A 18 -10.72 2.19 8.54
CA ILE A 18 -10.83 3.25 7.53
C ILE A 18 -10.66 4.62 8.17
N HIS A 19 -9.73 5.41 7.63
CA HIS A 19 -9.46 6.79 8.02
C HIS A 19 -9.91 7.72 6.90
N ARG A 20 -10.79 8.67 7.22
CA ARG A 20 -11.38 9.57 6.22
C ARG A 20 -10.59 10.88 6.13
N ASN A 21 -10.49 11.45 4.92
CA ASN A 21 -9.85 12.75 4.67
C ASN A 21 -8.43 12.86 5.27
N VAL A 22 -7.58 11.88 4.98
CA VAL A 22 -6.21 11.78 5.51
C VAL A 22 -5.25 12.70 4.78
N ILE A 23 -5.40 12.83 3.46
CA ILE A 23 -4.59 13.74 2.65
C ILE A 23 -5.49 14.80 2.00
N SER A 24 -4.91 15.95 1.63
CA SER A 24 -5.61 17.04 0.96
C SER A 24 -5.91 16.72 -0.50
N ASN A 25 -6.83 17.48 -1.10
CA ASN A 25 -7.12 17.39 -2.53
C ASN A 25 -5.87 17.64 -3.41
N SER A 26 -4.97 18.56 -3.00
CA SER A 26 -3.72 18.80 -3.72
C SER A 26 -2.86 17.53 -3.81
N ILE A 27 -2.68 16.81 -2.70
CA ILE A 27 -1.93 15.55 -2.68
C ILE A 27 -2.65 14.46 -3.48
N VAL A 28 -3.99 14.43 -3.46
CA VAL A 28 -4.78 13.53 -4.30
C VAL A 28 -4.51 13.79 -5.79
N GLU A 29 -4.53 15.05 -6.20
CA GLU A 29 -4.24 15.46 -7.58
C GLU A 29 -2.81 15.07 -7.97
N ASP A 30 -1.83 15.26 -7.09
CA ASP A 30 -0.45 14.88 -7.36
C ASP A 30 -0.29 13.36 -7.45
N ILE A 31 -1.01 12.57 -6.65
CA ILE A 31 -1.06 11.11 -6.82
C ILE A 31 -1.60 10.72 -8.21
N GLN A 32 -2.62 11.43 -8.70
CA GLN A 32 -3.18 11.17 -10.03
C GLN A 32 -2.22 11.58 -11.15
N LYS A 33 -1.56 12.73 -11.02
CA LYS A 33 -0.50 13.17 -11.95
C LYS A 33 0.66 12.19 -11.96
N HIS A 34 1.05 11.67 -10.80
CA HIS A 34 2.19 10.76 -10.68
C HIS A 34 1.97 9.45 -11.43
N ILE A 35 0.76 8.89 -11.38
CA ILE A 35 0.40 7.74 -12.22
C ILE A 35 0.53 8.05 -13.71
N LYS A 36 0.09 9.23 -14.16
CA LYS A 36 0.23 9.63 -15.58
C LYS A 36 1.70 9.77 -15.96
N PHE A 37 2.50 10.46 -15.14
CA PHE A 37 3.94 10.61 -15.33
C PHE A 37 4.65 9.26 -15.43
N LEU A 38 4.40 8.33 -14.50
CA LEU A 38 5.01 7.00 -14.53
C LEU A 38 4.60 6.21 -15.79
N LEU A 39 3.37 6.37 -16.27
CA LEU A 39 2.92 5.73 -17.52
C LEU A 39 3.60 6.33 -18.76
N GLU A 40 3.94 7.62 -18.74
CA GLU A 40 4.73 8.25 -19.81
C GLU A 40 6.18 7.78 -19.79
N CYS A 41 6.79 7.69 -18.60
CA CYS A 41 8.15 7.18 -18.44
C CYS A 41 8.27 5.67 -18.75
N PHE A 42 7.23 4.90 -18.45
CA PHE A 42 7.22 3.44 -18.56
C PHE A 42 5.97 2.94 -19.30
N PRO A 43 5.84 3.22 -20.62
CA PRO A 43 4.61 2.97 -21.37
C PRO A 43 4.24 1.49 -21.52
N LYS A 44 5.21 0.59 -21.33
CA LYS A 44 5.00 -0.87 -21.36
C LYS A 44 4.63 -1.45 -19.99
N THR A 45 4.73 -0.66 -18.93
CA THR A 45 4.44 -1.10 -17.56
C THR A 45 2.97 -0.85 -17.25
N ARG A 46 2.30 -1.88 -16.73
CA ARG A 46 0.92 -1.73 -16.24
C ARG A 46 0.89 -0.87 -14.98
N PRO A 47 -0.15 -0.03 -14.79
CA PRO A 47 -0.27 0.83 -13.61
C PRO A 47 -0.45 0.06 -12.29
N GLU A 48 -0.82 -1.22 -12.35
CA GLU A 48 -0.81 -2.14 -11.21
C GLU A 48 0.58 -2.68 -10.85
N SER A 49 1.61 -2.38 -11.65
CA SER A 49 2.96 -2.95 -11.54
C SER A 49 4.04 -1.93 -11.20
N PHE A 50 3.67 -0.69 -10.83
CA PHE A 50 4.64 0.26 -10.27
C PHE A 50 4.97 -0.12 -8.82
N HIS A 51 5.97 -0.98 -8.69
CA HIS A 51 6.42 -1.58 -7.43
C HIS A 51 7.52 -0.76 -6.76
N HIS A 52 7.92 -1.22 -5.57
CA HIS A 52 8.82 -0.53 -4.66
C HIS A 52 10.13 -0.06 -5.29
N ASP A 53 10.77 -0.88 -6.12
CA ASP A 53 12.07 -0.55 -6.71
C ASP A 53 12.02 0.68 -7.63
N MET A 54 10.86 0.93 -8.25
CA MET A 54 10.61 2.12 -9.09
C MET A 54 10.29 3.35 -8.25
N LEU A 55 9.84 3.18 -7.01
CA LEU A 55 9.23 4.23 -6.17
C LEU A 55 10.13 4.66 -5.00
N VAL A 56 11.03 3.80 -4.52
CA VAL A 56 11.75 4.01 -3.25
C VAL A 56 12.71 5.21 -3.27
N ASN A 57 13.22 5.58 -4.44
CA ASN A 57 14.10 6.75 -4.60
C ASN A 57 13.36 7.96 -5.19
N ASP A 58 12.04 7.88 -5.38
CA ASP A 58 11.25 8.96 -5.95
C ASP A 58 10.97 10.03 -4.89
N PRO A 59 11.39 11.30 -5.09
CA PRO A 59 11.13 12.40 -4.15
C PRO A 59 9.65 12.55 -3.78
N PHE A 60 8.73 12.27 -4.71
CA PHE A 60 7.30 12.38 -4.43
C PHE A 60 6.84 11.36 -3.38
N ILE A 61 7.39 10.14 -3.40
CA ILE A 61 7.08 9.12 -2.38
C ILE A 61 7.60 9.54 -1.00
N HIS A 62 8.78 10.14 -0.95
CA HIS A 62 9.32 10.73 0.29
C HIS A 62 8.45 11.90 0.77
N HIS A 63 7.90 12.70 -0.15
CA HIS A 63 7.01 13.81 0.17
C HIS A 63 5.68 13.34 0.76
N ILE A 64 5.08 12.27 0.20
CA ILE A 64 3.89 11.63 0.76
C ILE A 64 4.16 11.08 2.17
N LEU A 65 5.32 10.45 2.38
CA LEU A 65 5.73 9.94 3.68
C LEU A 65 5.96 11.04 4.72
N ASP A 66 6.33 12.25 4.29
CA ASP A 66 6.54 13.39 5.16
C ASP A 66 5.24 14.12 5.56
N GLN A 67 4.09 13.74 4.98
CA GLN A 67 2.80 14.30 5.35
C GLN A 67 2.48 14.06 6.84
N LYS A 68 2.08 15.14 7.53
CA LYS A 68 1.85 15.12 8.99
C LYS A 68 0.92 13.99 9.43
N LYS A 69 -0.26 13.87 8.79
CA LYS A 69 -1.26 12.85 9.11
C LYS A 69 -0.77 11.42 8.85
N ILE A 70 0.03 11.20 7.78
CA ILE A 70 0.63 9.88 7.50
C ILE A 70 1.59 9.48 8.62
N LYS A 71 2.47 10.40 9.05
CA LYS A 71 3.38 10.17 10.18
C LYS A 71 2.64 9.94 11.49
N GLU A 72 1.64 10.77 11.82
CA GLU A 72 0.87 10.66 13.06
C GLU A 72 0.13 9.33 13.17
N ILE A 73 -0.59 8.94 12.12
CA ILE A 73 -1.31 7.67 12.08
C ILE A 73 -0.31 6.51 12.17
N SER A 74 0.77 6.52 11.38
CA SER A 74 1.79 5.45 11.42
C SER A 74 2.39 5.29 12.82
N LYS A 75 2.74 6.40 13.48
CA LYS A 75 3.29 6.38 14.84
C LYS A 75 2.28 5.87 15.87
N PHE A 76 1.00 6.19 15.70
CA PHE A 76 -0.05 5.71 16.58
C PHE A 76 -0.22 4.19 16.55
N TYR A 77 -0.03 3.57 15.38
CA TYR A 77 -0.14 2.12 15.22
C TYR A 77 1.14 1.38 15.62
N LEU A 78 2.32 1.91 15.27
CA LEU A 78 3.60 1.19 15.35
C LEU A 78 4.58 1.71 16.41
N GLY A 79 4.31 2.88 17.00
CA GLY A 79 5.26 3.59 17.86
C GLY A 79 6.08 4.65 17.12
N PRO A 80 6.96 5.39 17.81
CA PRO A 80 7.55 6.62 17.30
C PRO A 80 8.61 6.44 16.20
N ASN A 81 9.19 5.24 16.10
CA ASN A 81 10.33 4.91 15.24
C ASN A 81 9.83 4.07 14.06
N ILE A 82 9.68 4.69 12.89
CA ILE A 82 9.00 4.09 11.73
C ILE A 82 9.81 4.25 10.45
N SER A 83 9.67 3.27 9.57
CA SER A 83 10.32 3.21 8.26
C SER A 83 9.37 2.63 7.21
N LEU A 84 9.55 3.02 5.94
CA LEU A 84 8.89 2.37 4.81
C LEU A 84 9.65 1.10 4.44
N PHE A 85 8.95 -0.02 4.39
CA PHE A 85 9.42 -1.28 3.82
C PHE A 85 9.04 -1.42 2.34
N GLY A 86 7.87 -0.96 1.91
CA GLY A 86 7.42 -1.17 0.53
C GLY A 86 6.44 -0.12 0.06
N ALA A 87 6.58 0.30 -1.20
CA ALA A 87 5.61 1.15 -1.89
C ALA A 87 5.08 0.41 -3.11
N HIS A 88 3.81 0.57 -3.45
CA HIS A 88 3.21 -0.08 -4.61
C HIS A 88 1.93 0.65 -5.04
N TYR A 89 1.88 1.05 -6.31
CA TYR A 89 0.60 1.44 -6.90
C TYR A 89 -0.19 0.22 -7.35
N ILE A 90 -1.45 0.17 -6.90
CA ILE A 90 -2.46 -0.67 -7.51
C ILE A 90 -3.45 0.28 -8.16
N ALA A 91 -3.12 0.74 -9.37
CA ALA A 91 -3.95 1.64 -10.15
C ALA A 91 -4.58 0.90 -11.33
N LYS A 92 -5.92 0.93 -11.42
CA LYS A 92 -6.71 0.17 -12.39
C LYS A 92 -7.29 1.09 -13.45
N ARG A 93 -6.91 0.86 -14.71
CA ARG A 93 -7.49 1.53 -15.88
C ARG A 93 -9.00 1.26 -15.98
N PRO A 94 -9.78 2.21 -16.53
CA PRO A 94 -11.15 1.95 -16.93
C PRO A 94 -11.24 0.70 -17.82
N PHE A 95 -12.17 -0.21 -17.52
CA PHE A 95 -12.46 -1.45 -18.25
C PHE A 95 -11.30 -2.46 -18.45
N ASP A 96 -10.07 -2.10 -18.10
CA ASP A 96 -8.86 -2.89 -18.33
C ASP A 96 -8.11 -3.21 -17.02
N GLY A 97 -8.63 -2.76 -15.87
CA GLY A 97 -7.97 -2.98 -14.59
C GLY A 97 -8.05 -4.44 -14.11
N LYS A 98 -6.91 -5.10 -13.91
CA LYS A 98 -6.83 -6.53 -13.54
C LYS A 98 -7.31 -6.80 -12.10
N PRO A 99 -7.98 -7.93 -11.80
CA PRO A 99 -8.20 -8.37 -10.42
C PRO A 99 -6.89 -8.62 -9.65
N VAL A 100 -6.99 -8.49 -8.32
CA VAL A 100 -5.98 -9.02 -7.40
C VAL A 100 -6.59 -10.24 -6.74
N GLY A 101 -5.95 -11.40 -6.92
CA GLY A 101 -6.38 -12.65 -6.29
C GLY A 101 -6.45 -12.53 -4.76
N TRP A 102 -7.23 -13.39 -4.13
CA TRP A 102 -7.26 -13.43 -2.67
C TRP A 102 -5.88 -13.83 -2.15
N HIS A 103 -5.34 -13.09 -1.20
CA HIS A 103 -4.01 -13.37 -0.68
C HIS A 103 -3.86 -12.82 0.75
N GLN A 104 -2.73 -13.18 1.37
CA GLN A 104 -2.23 -12.58 2.60
C GLN A 104 -0.85 -12.02 2.28
N ASP A 105 -0.71 -10.71 2.41
CA ASP A 105 0.55 -9.98 2.21
C ASP A 105 1.72 -10.61 3.01
N GLY A 106 1.44 -10.96 4.27
CA GLY A 106 2.42 -11.59 5.17
C GLY A 106 2.92 -12.96 4.72
N SER A 107 2.26 -13.62 3.76
CA SER A 107 2.75 -14.87 3.17
C SER A 107 3.94 -14.69 2.23
N TYR A 108 4.22 -13.46 1.78
CA TYR A 108 5.27 -13.17 0.80
C TYR A 108 6.46 -12.39 1.39
N TRP A 109 6.30 -11.77 2.57
CA TRP A 109 7.27 -10.78 3.04
C TRP A 109 8.31 -11.36 3.98
N PRO A 110 9.60 -11.03 3.79
CA PRO A 110 10.68 -11.53 4.63
C PRO A 110 10.89 -10.63 5.85
N LEU A 111 9.85 -10.40 6.65
CA LEU A 111 9.91 -9.52 7.82
C LEU A 111 10.13 -10.29 9.13
N LYS A 112 11.07 -9.82 9.95
CA LYS A 112 11.41 -10.40 11.25
C LYS A 112 11.40 -9.33 12.34
N PRO A 113 10.37 -9.28 13.23
CA PRO A 113 9.09 -10.01 13.15
C PRO A 113 8.17 -9.46 12.04
N MET A 114 7.05 -10.14 11.76
CA MET A 114 5.98 -9.66 10.88
C MET A 114 5.17 -8.53 11.54
N ASN A 115 5.83 -7.41 11.84
CA ASN A 115 5.22 -6.21 12.39
C ASN A 115 5.26 -5.10 11.34
N VAL A 116 4.12 -4.90 10.70
CA VAL A 116 3.93 -3.98 9.56
C VAL A 116 2.45 -3.60 9.48
N ILE A 117 2.17 -2.38 9.01
CA ILE A 117 0.83 -1.98 8.56
C ILE A 117 0.88 -1.58 7.09
N SER A 118 -0.14 -1.96 6.33
CA SER A 118 -0.33 -1.48 4.96
C SER A 118 -1.29 -0.30 4.97
N LEU A 119 -0.79 0.87 4.60
CA LEU A 119 -1.57 2.07 4.33
C LEU A 119 -1.96 2.07 2.85
N TRP A 120 -3.26 1.98 2.55
CA TRP A 120 -3.76 2.09 1.18
C TRP A 120 -4.50 3.42 1.03
N ILE A 121 -3.91 4.34 0.28
CA ILE A 121 -4.37 5.72 0.10
C ILE A 121 -5.12 5.84 -1.22
N ALA A 122 -6.35 6.35 -1.17
CA ALA A 122 -7.21 6.52 -2.33
C ALA A 122 -6.83 7.79 -3.11
N GLY A 123 -6.26 7.64 -4.29
CA GLY A 123 -6.03 8.73 -5.26
C GLY A 123 -7.24 9.01 -6.14
N SER A 124 -8.23 8.11 -6.17
CA SER A 124 -9.52 8.32 -6.80
C SER A 124 -10.62 7.59 -6.01
N HIS A 125 -11.88 7.74 -6.39
CA HIS A 125 -12.95 6.92 -5.81
C HIS A 125 -12.61 5.43 -5.99
N SER A 126 -12.78 4.66 -4.93
CA SER A 126 -12.63 3.21 -4.90
C SER A 126 -13.95 2.63 -4.43
N ASN A 127 -14.68 1.99 -5.33
CA ASN A 127 -16.01 1.42 -5.10
C ASN A 127 -16.15 0.03 -5.73
N LYS A 128 -17.29 -0.63 -5.51
CA LYS A 128 -17.53 -1.97 -6.06
C LYS A 128 -17.40 -2.06 -7.59
N LYS A 129 -17.83 -1.03 -8.32
CA LYS A 129 -17.85 -1.02 -9.79
C LYS A 129 -16.45 -0.94 -10.39
N ASN A 130 -15.54 -0.21 -9.73
CA ASN A 130 -14.17 -0.03 -10.21
C ASN A 130 -13.12 -0.88 -9.46
N GLY A 131 -13.58 -1.91 -8.74
CA GLY A 131 -12.72 -2.92 -8.14
C GLY A 131 -12.03 -2.46 -6.86
N CYS A 132 -12.80 -1.89 -5.92
CA CYS A 132 -12.31 -1.64 -4.56
C CYS A 132 -11.75 -2.91 -3.89
N MET A 133 -10.92 -2.71 -2.88
CA MET A 133 -10.39 -3.81 -2.07
C MET A 133 -11.53 -4.52 -1.34
N ARG A 134 -11.41 -5.83 -1.26
CA ARG A 134 -12.31 -6.71 -0.51
C ARG A 134 -11.49 -7.43 0.54
N VAL A 135 -12.05 -7.58 1.74
CA VAL A 135 -11.39 -8.22 2.87
C VAL A 135 -12.28 -9.27 3.50
N ILE A 136 -11.68 -10.25 4.18
CA ILE A 136 -12.38 -11.18 5.07
C ILE A 136 -12.08 -10.75 6.51
N PRO A 137 -12.99 -10.03 7.20
CA PRO A 137 -12.72 -9.52 8.54
C PRO A 137 -12.39 -10.64 9.54
N GLY A 138 -11.41 -10.40 10.42
CA GLY A 138 -10.98 -11.36 11.45
C GLY A 138 -10.05 -12.47 10.93
N SER A 139 -9.80 -12.56 9.62
CA SER A 139 -8.91 -13.56 9.04
C SER A 139 -7.43 -13.36 9.38
N GLN A 140 -7.03 -12.17 9.82
CA GLN A 140 -5.66 -11.86 10.26
C GLN A 140 -5.22 -12.69 11.48
N ASN A 141 -6.17 -13.19 12.27
CA ASN A 141 -5.91 -14.04 13.43
C ASN A 141 -5.79 -15.53 13.07
N LYS A 142 -5.94 -15.87 11.78
CA LYS A 142 -5.78 -17.24 11.27
C LYS A 142 -4.36 -17.45 10.77
N LYS A 143 -3.97 -18.73 10.62
CA LYS A 143 -2.66 -19.12 10.09
C LYS A 143 -2.48 -18.58 8.67
N LEU A 144 -1.27 -18.10 8.36
CA LEU A 144 -0.87 -17.77 7.01
C LEU A 144 -0.93 -19.01 6.11
N ILE A 145 -1.54 -18.86 4.94
CA ILE A 145 -1.50 -19.88 3.89
C ILE A 145 -0.14 -19.76 3.20
N PRO A 146 0.71 -20.80 3.22
CA PRO A 146 2.01 -20.73 2.56
C PRO A 146 1.84 -20.74 1.03
N PRO A 147 2.78 -20.14 0.27
CA PRO A 147 2.75 -20.14 -1.20
C PRO A 147 2.56 -21.53 -1.81
N SER A 148 3.11 -22.59 -1.20
CA SER A 148 2.97 -23.98 -1.67
C SER A 148 1.54 -24.53 -1.65
N LYS A 149 0.61 -23.87 -0.95
CA LYS A 149 -0.82 -24.24 -0.90
C LYS A 149 -1.70 -23.29 -1.71
N MET A 150 -1.12 -22.26 -2.33
CA MET A 150 -1.81 -21.34 -3.21
C MET A 150 -1.91 -21.92 -4.63
N GLU A 151 -2.88 -21.44 -5.41
CA GLU A 151 -2.96 -21.74 -6.83
C GLU A 151 -2.15 -20.73 -7.65
N LYS A 152 -1.57 -21.20 -8.75
CA LYS A 152 -0.96 -20.31 -9.75
C LYS A 152 -2.06 -19.57 -10.49
N LEU A 153 -1.89 -18.27 -10.63
CA LEU A 153 -2.77 -17.39 -11.39
C LEU A 153 -2.05 -16.92 -12.65
N ASP A 154 -2.79 -16.78 -13.75
CA ASP A 154 -2.26 -16.19 -14.97
C ASP A 154 -2.01 -14.70 -14.76
N GLN A 155 -0.77 -14.25 -14.92
CA GLN A 155 -0.40 -12.83 -14.78
C GLN A 155 -0.93 -11.98 -15.94
N GLU A 156 -1.39 -12.59 -17.04
CA GLU A 156 -2.15 -11.87 -18.06
C GLU A 156 -3.55 -11.49 -17.57
N GLU A 157 -4.11 -12.21 -16.61
CA GLU A 157 -5.42 -11.90 -16.03
C GLU A 157 -5.33 -11.22 -14.65
N TYR A 158 -4.35 -11.60 -13.83
CA TYR A 158 -4.23 -11.16 -12.44
C TYR A 158 -2.99 -10.31 -12.19
N VAL A 159 -3.06 -9.46 -11.16
CA VAL A 159 -1.91 -8.66 -10.71
C VAL A 159 -0.83 -9.51 -10.03
N LEU A 160 -1.23 -10.60 -9.37
CA LEU A 160 -0.33 -11.52 -8.65
C LEU A 160 -0.35 -12.89 -9.34
N ASP A 161 0.77 -13.60 -9.27
CA ASP A 161 0.97 -14.96 -9.81
C ASP A 161 0.46 -16.07 -8.89
N LEU A 162 0.10 -15.74 -7.65
CA LEU A 162 -0.42 -16.67 -6.65
C LEU A 162 -1.69 -16.14 -6.01
N GLY A 163 -2.62 -17.05 -5.73
CA GLY A 163 -3.85 -16.77 -5.01
C GLY A 163 -4.28 -17.89 -4.07
N ILE A 164 -5.00 -17.52 -3.01
CA ILE A 164 -5.74 -18.45 -2.18
C ILE A 164 -6.98 -18.89 -2.96
N LYS A 165 -7.16 -20.21 -3.07
CA LYS A 165 -8.30 -20.81 -3.75
C LYS A 165 -9.61 -20.26 -3.20
N LYS A 166 -10.52 -19.89 -4.11
CA LYS A 166 -11.83 -19.34 -3.72
C LYS A 166 -12.64 -20.32 -2.85
N SER A 167 -12.48 -21.64 -3.05
CA SER A 167 -13.10 -22.70 -2.23
C SER A 167 -12.69 -22.64 -0.76
N ASP A 168 -11.50 -22.12 -0.48
CA ASP A 168 -10.91 -22.09 0.86
C ASP A 168 -11.30 -20.82 1.61
N ILE A 169 -12.07 -19.94 0.95
CA ILE A 169 -12.52 -18.66 1.46
C ILE A 169 -14.03 -18.66 1.57
N LYS A 170 -14.55 -18.29 2.74
CA LYS A 170 -15.96 -17.98 2.92
C LYS A 170 -16.27 -16.63 2.27
N SER A 171 -16.30 -16.57 0.93
CA SER A 171 -16.36 -15.31 0.20
C SER A 171 -17.65 -14.50 0.43
N ASN A 172 -18.69 -15.16 0.96
CA ASN A 172 -19.93 -14.51 1.40
C ASN A 172 -19.76 -13.62 2.64
N THR A 173 -18.67 -13.77 3.40
CA THR A 173 -18.34 -12.88 4.53
C THR A 173 -17.45 -11.71 4.12
N ALA A 174 -17.11 -11.60 2.82
CA ALA A 174 -16.27 -10.53 2.32
C ALA A 174 -16.92 -9.15 2.46
N GLN A 175 -16.16 -8.18 2.94
CA GLN A 175 -16.56 -6.78 3.01
C GLN A 175 -15.79 -5.96 1.99
N ASN A 176 -16.47 -5.00 1.36
CA ASN A 176 -15.87 -4.06 0.42
C ASN A 176 -15.34 -2.84 1.17
N ILE A 177 -14.15 -2.37 0.81
CA ILE A 177 -13.51 -1.19 1.37
C ILE A 177 -13.69 -0.03 0.39
N GLU A 178 -14.81 0.68 0.52
CA GLU A 178 -15.14 1.81 -0.34
C GLU A 178 -14.59 3.13 0.22
N LEU A 179 -13.85 3.85 -0.61
CA LEU A 179 -13.05 5.01 -0.24
C LEU A 179 -13.28 6.15 -1.23
N SER A 180 -13.39 7.37 -0.72
CA SER A 180 -13.33 8.59 -1.52
C SER A 180 -11.88 9.03 -1.70
N PRO A 181 -11.55 9.83 -2.73
CA PRO A 181 -10.23 10.40 -2.86
C PRO A 181 -9.79 11.10 -1.57
N GLY A 182 -8.57 10.82 -1.12
CA GLY A 182 -8.01 11.36 0.12
C GLY A 182 -8.30 10.52 1.38
N ASP A 183 -9.19 9.52 1.29
CA ASP A 183 -9.33 8.52 2.33
C ASP A 183 -8.17 7.51 2.31
N MET A 184 -8.02 6.80 3.43
CA MET A 184 -7.02 5.75 3.59
C MET A 184 -7.63 4.56 4.32
N SER A 185 -7.35 3.34 3.85
CA SER A 185 -7.54 2.15 4.68
C SER A 185 -6.21 1.67 5.23
N ILE A 186 -6.24 1.14 6.45
CA ILE A 186 -5.11 0.45 7.07
C ILE A 186 -5.52 -1.00 7.20
N HIS A 187 -4.65 -1.92 6.79
CA HIS A 187 -4.91 -3.35 6.94
C HIS A 187 -3.68 -4.12 7.42
N ASN A 188 -3.96 -5.21 8.14
CA ASN A 188 -2.98 -6.11 8.69
C ASN A 188 -2.39 -6.98 7.58
N PRO A 189 -1.08 -7.28 7.56
CA PRO A 189 -0.46 -8.13 6.53
C PRO A 189 -1.12 -9.50 6.39
N ASN A 190 -1.72 -10.02 7.46
CA ASN A 190 -2.29 -11.37 7.48
C ASN A 190 -3.78 -11.39 7.16
N ILE A 191 -4.44 -10.24 6.94
CA ILE A 191 -5.85 -10.26 6.53
C ILE A 191 -5.96 -10.82 5.11
N ILE A 192 -6.85 -11.77 4.91
CA ILE A 192 -7.19 -12.25 3.58
C ILE A 192 -7.90 -11.12 2.84
N HIS A 193 -7.33 -10.68 1.72
CA HIS A 193 -7.86 -9.61 0.91
C HIS A 193 -7.57 -9.80 -0.58
N GLY A 194 -8.29 -9.06 -1.42
CA GLY A 194 -8.18 -9.11 -2.88
C GLY A 194 -8.99 -7.98 -3.50
N SER A 195 -9.12 -7.94 -4.83
CA SER A 195 -10.01 -6.97 -5.49
C SER A 195 -10.49 -7.48 -6.85
N ASN A 196 -11.73 -7.15 -7.20
CA ASN A 196 -12.32 -7.45 -8.51
C ASN A 196 -11.68 -6.59 -9.62
N PRO A 197 -11.83 -6.95 -10.91
CA PRO A 197 -11.44 -6.07 -12.01
C PRO A 197 -12.14 -4.70 -11.95
N ASN A 198 -11.62 -3.74 -12.70
CA ASN A 198 -12.31 -2.47 -12.93
C ASN A 198 -13.22 -2.60 -14.15
N LEU A 199 -14.53 -2.65 -13.92
CA LEU A 199 -15.55 -2.77 -14.98
C LEU A 199 -16.24 -1.43 -15.29
N SER A 200 -15.65 -0.33 -14.85
CA SER A 200 -16.22 1.01 -14.99
C SER A 200 -15.41 1.89 -15.94
N SER A 201 -16.00 3.02 -16.33
CA SER A 201 -15.36 4.08 -17.11
C SER A 201 -14.40 4.97 -16.31
N HIS A 202 -14.20 4.71 -15.01
CA HIS A 202 -13.39 5.55 -14.13
C HIS A 202 -12.15 4.83 -13.64
N TRP A 203 -11.05 5.55 -13.50
CA TRP A 203 -9.84 5.05 -12.87
C TRP A 203 -10.07 4.71 -11.39
N ARG A 204 -9.44 3.63 -10.92
CA ARG A 204 -9.25 3.36 -9.48
C ARG A 204 -7.77 3.47 -9.15
N ILE A 205 -7.34 4.53 -8.49
CA ILE A 205 -5.94 4.79 -8.16
C ILE A 205 -5.73 4.59 -6.67
N GLY A 206 -4.83 3.68 -6.31
CA GLY A 206 -4.45 3.40 -4.93
C GLY A 206 -2.95 3.34 -4.77
N LEU A 207 -2.41 4.14 -3.84
CA LEU A 207 -1.01 4.07 -3.42
C LEU A 207 -0.92 3.28 -2.12
N THR A 208 -0.18 2.18 -2.13
CA THR A 208 0.08 1.36 -0.94
C THR A 208 1.45 1.70 -0.36
N LEU A 209 1.49 2.03 0.93
CA LEU A 209 2.71 2.28 1.70
C LEU A 209 2.76 1.31 2.88
N ARG A 210 3.80 0.49 2.96
CA ARG A 210 3.97 -0.54 3.98
C ARG A 210 4.95 -0.04 5.02
N ILE A 211 4.44 0.26 6.20
CA ILE A 211 5.22 0.89 7.27
C ILE A 211 5.58 -0.15 8.32
N ILE A 212 6.85 -0.17 8.70
CA ILE A 212 7.41 -1.03 9.74
C ILE A 212 7.96 -0.16 10.89
N PRO A 213 7.95 -0.66 12.14
CA PRO A 213 8.76 -0.05 13.19
C PRO A 213 10.25 -0.31 12.90
N SER A 214 11.14 0.55 13.40
CA SER A 214 12.58 0.39 13.21
C SER A 214 13.17 -0.89 13.84
N THR A 215 12.41 -1.58 14.68
CA THR A 215 12.76 -2.88 15.27
C THR A 215 12.49 -4.08 14.35
N THR A 216 11.85 -3.87 13.19
CA THR A 216 11.59 -4.93 12.21
C THR A 216 12.74 -5.01 11.21
N PHE A 217 13.36 -6.18 11.10
CA PHE A 217 14.37 -6.48 10.09
C PHE A 217 13.72 -6.96 8.79
N VAL A 218 14.23 -6.46 7.66
CA VAL A 218 13.87 -6.93 6.32
C VAL A 218 14.92 -7.91 5.83
N ASP A 219 14.61 -9.20 5.90
CA ASP A 219 15.50 -10.30 5.54
C ASP A 219 15.53 -10.55 4.03
N ARG A 220 15.90 -9.51 3.28
CA ARG A 220 16.07 -9.55 1.83
C ARG A 220 17.27 -8.71 1.45
N GLU A 221 18.22 -9.33 0.76
CA GLU A 221 19.47 -8.68 0.39
C GLU A 221 19.22 -7.35 -0.35
N LYS A 222 19.93 -6.29 0.06
CA LYS A 222 19.89 -4.94 -0.54
C LYS A 222 18.50 -4.28 -0.57
N TRP A 223 17.49 -4.85 0.10
CA TRP A 223 16.14 -4.29 0.09
C TRP A 223 16.12 -2.89 0.71
N LYS A 224 15.78 -1.90 -0.10
CA LYS A 224 15.81 -0.49 0.26
C LYS A 224 14.67 -0.15 1.23
N CYS A 225 14.96 0.66 2.23
CA CYS A 225 13.99 1.17 3.19
C CYS A 225 14.11 2.69 3.27
N ILE A 226 13.01 3.38 3.56
CA ILE A 226 13.03 4.82 3.84
C ILE A 226 12.85 5.02 5.34
N HIS A 227 13.77 5.72 5.99
CA HIS A 227 13.55 6.13 7.38
C HIS A 227 12.59 7.31 7.42
N ILE A 228 11.49 7.19 8.17
CA ILE A 228 10.42 8.20 8.16
C ILE A 228 10.50 9.09 9.40
N ALA A 229 10.61 8.50 10.59
CA ALA A 229 10.61 9.26 11.83
C ALA A 229 11.23 8.48 13.01
N GLY A 230 11.65 9.22 14.03
CA GLY A 230 12.22 8.67 15.25
C GLY A 230 13.68 8.21 15.06
N LYS A 231 14.11 7.26 15.89
CA LYS A 231 15.47 6.70 15.87
C LYS A 231 15.49 5.36 15.16
N LYS A 232 16.50 5.14 14.32
CA LYS A 232 16.83 3.80 13.80
C LYS A 232 17.32 2.92 14.95
N ASP A 233 16.90 1.66 14.98
CA ASP A 233 17.47 0.70 15.92
C ASP A 233 18.87 0.30 15.43
N ARG A 234 19.89 0.48 16.27
CA ARG A 234 21.29 0.21 15.90
C ARG A 234 21.59 -1.28 15.74
N ALA A 235 20.80 -2.16 16.36
CA ALA A 235 20.94 -3.60 16.23
C ALA A 235 20.32 -4.13 14.93
N ILE A 236 19.35 -3.40 14.36
CA ILE A 236 18.64 -3.80 13.14
C ILE A 236 19.26 -3.14 11.91
N LYS A 237 19.97 -3.94 11.10
CA LYS A 237 20.71 -3.46 9.92
C LYS A 237 19.86 -3.50 8.64
N ASN A 238 18.80 -2.70 8.58
CA ASN A 238 18.08 -2.46 7.33
C ASN A 238 18.90 -1.56 6.39
N ASN A 239 18.76 -1.75 5.07
CA ASN A 239 19.41 -0.92 4.07
C ASN A 239 18.58 0.36 3.82
N TYR A 240 18.99 1.47 4.42
CA TYR A 240 18.28 2.75 4.29
C TYR A 240 18.77 3.56 3.11
N VAL A 241 17.86 4.05 2.28
CA VAL A 241 18.21 5.02 1.23
C VAL A 241 18.44 6.40 1.83
N GLU A 242 19.30 7.16 1.15
CA GLU A 242 19.43 8.59 1.42
C GLU A 242 18.20 9.36 0.92
N LYS A 243 18.04 10.58 1.41
CA LYS A 243 17.02 11.49 0.91
C LYS A 243 17.30 11.76 -0.57
N PRO A 244 16.33 11.58 -1.48
CA PRO A 244 16.55 11.77 -2.90
C PRO A 244 16.66 13.25 -3.26
N ILE A 245 17.34 13.53 -4.37
CA ILE A 245 17.44 14.86 -4.96
C ILE A 245 16.46 14.96 -6.12
N PHE A 246 15.65 16.02 -6.13
CA PHE A 246 14.72 16.31 -7.19
C PHE A 246 15.44 16.68 -8.48
N ASN A 247 14.89 16.23 -9.60
CA ASN A 247 15.43 16.47 -10.93
C ASN A 247 14.25 16.53 -11.88
N LYS A 248 13.98 17.72 -12.42
CA LYS A 248 12.84 17.99 -13.31
C LYS A 248 12.79 17.13 -14.58
N GLU A 249 13.92 16.57 -15.01
CA GLU A 249 13.99 15.69 -16.18
C GLU A 249 13.62 14.23 -15.84
N LYS A 250 13.68 13.86 -14.55
CA LYS A 250 13.52 12.47 -14.08
C LYS A 250 12.33 12.28 -13.16
N HIS A 251 11.81 13.35 -12.57
CA HIS A 251 10.79 13.30 -11.53
C HIS A 251 9.64 14.24 -11.88
N MET A 252 8.43 13.82 -11.52
CA MET A 252 7.24 14.66 -11.61
C MET A 252 7.38 15.86 -10.66
N GLU A 253 7.08 17.06 -11.12
CA GLU A 253 6.92 18.23 -10.25
C GLU A 253 5.71 18.08 -9.32
N PHE A 254 5.88 18.49 -8.06
CA PHE A 254 4.83 18.52 -7.03
C PHE A 254 5.07 19.69 -6.08
N ASP A 255 4.03 20.13 -5.38
CA ASP A 255 4.17 21.20 -4.38
C ASP A 255 5.10 20.74 -3.23
N GLY A 256 6.19 21.45 -3.00
CA GLY A 256 7.21 21.06 -2.03
C GLY A 256 8.42 20.31 -2.59
N CYS A 257 8.55 20.18 -3.91
CA CYS A 257 9.72 19.54 -4.55
C CYS A 257 11.04 20.28 -4.28
N GLU A 258 10.99 21.58 -3.98
CA GLU A 258 12.14 22.42 -3.61
C GLU A 258 12.82 21.96 -2.31
N LYS A 259 12.12 21.19 -1.47
CA LYS A 259 12.70 20.59 -0.26
C LYS A 259 13.64 19.42 -0.59
N TYR A 260 13.70 19.00 -1.84
CA TYR A 260 14.55 17.94 -2.35
C TYR A 260 15.64 18.48 -3.29
N SER A 261 15.94 19.78 -3.22
CA SER A 261 17.07 20.40 -3.92
C SER A 261 18.42 19.90 -3.39
#